data_AF-A0A1W9LB98-F1
#
_entry.id   AF-A0A1W9LB98-F1
#
_cell.length_a   1.000
_cell.length_b   1.000
_cell.length_c   1.000
_cell.angle_alpha   90.00
_cell.angle_beta   90.00
_cell.angle_gamma   90.00
#
_symmetry.space_group_name_H-M   'P 1'
#
loop_
_entity.id
_entity.type
_entity.pdbx_description
1 polymer ?
#
loop_
_entity_poly.entity_id
_entity_poly.type
_entity_poly.pdbx_seq_one_letter_code
_entity_poly.pdbx_strand_id
1 'polypeptide(L)' 'MEQQTALNNLQLELLKLYSNGISEQQLFEIKLLLARYFAEKATEAMDKIWDEQDLTAETMVEWSHEHCRIKSCS' A
#
# COMPACT_ATOMS: atom_id res chain seq x y z
N MET A 1 30.01 -12.80 -9.71
CA MET A 1 28.60 -12.91 -10.13
C MET A 1 28.18 -11.54 -10.59
N GLU A 2 27.94 -11.35 -11.89
CA GLU A 2 27.44 -10.08 -12.39
C GLU A 2 25.95 -9.99 -12.06
N GLN A 3 25.61 -9.05 -11.18
CA GLN A 3 24.25 -8.81 -10.75
C GLN A 3 23.56 -8.01 -11.86
N GLN A 4 22.86 -8.71 -12.73
CA GLN A 4 22.11 -8.09 -13.82
C GLN A 4 20.91 -7.37 -13.19
N THR A 5 21.10 -6.09 -12.86
CA THR A 5 20.11 -5.14 -12.34
C THR A 5 19.12 -4.76 -13.42
N ALA A 6 18.44 -5.75 -14.01
CA ALA A 6 17.40 -5.50 -14.99
C ALA A 6 16.18 -4.88 -14.27
N LEU A 7 15.81 -3.68 -14.68
CA LEU A 7 14.59 -3.03 -14.22
C LEU A 7 13.38 -3.88 -14.59
N ASN A 8 12.42 -3.99 -13.67
CA ASN A 8 11.16 -4.65 -13.96
C ASN A 8 10.30 -3.82 -14.92
N ASN A 9 9.25 -4.43 -15.45
CA ASN A 9 8.36 -3.80 -16.42
C ASN A 9 7.77 -2.47 -15.93
N LEU A 10 7.32 -2.39 -14.68
CA LEU A 10 6.76 -1.16 -14.10
C LEU A 10 7.82 -0.05 -14.01
N GLN A 11 9.03 -0.38 -13.56
CA GLN A 11 10.15 0.57 -13.47
C GLN A 11 10.52 1.12 -14.86
N LEU A 12 10.53 0.27 -15.90
CA LEU A 12 10.79 0.69 -17.27
C LEU A 12 9.68 1.60 -17.82
N GLU A 13 8.42 1.27 -17.58
CA GLU A 13 7.30 2.11 -18.03
C GLU A 13 7.27 3.47 -17.34
N LEU A 14 7.57 3.53 -16.04
CA LEU A 14 7.71 4.81 -15.33
C LEU A 14 8.84 5.66 -15.93
N LEU A 15 9.99 5.06 -16.26
CA LEU A 15 11.09 5.79 -16.91
C LEU A 15 10.70 6.34 -18.29
N LYS A 16 9.98 5.56 -19.11
CA LYS A 16 9.45 6.02 -20.41
C LYS A 16 8.42 7.12 -20.25
N LEU A 17 7.60 7.07 -19.20
CA LEU A 17 6.62 8.12 -18.89
C LEU A 17 7.35 9.43 -18.55
N TYR A 18 8.40 9.35 -17.73
CA TYR A 18 9.17 10.50 -17.26
C TYR A 18 10.09 11.12 -18.32
N SER A 19 10.53 10.35 -19.31
CA SER A 19 11.40 10.87 -20.38
C SER A 19 10.76 11.97 -21.22
N ASN A 20 9.43 12.14 -21.15
CA ASN A 20 8.69 13.18 -21.87
C ASN A 20 8.62 14.54 -21.14
N GLY A 21 9.25 14.66 -19.96
CA GLY A 21 9.30 15.93 -19.22
C GLY A 21 7.98 16.28 -18.54
N ILE A 22 7.59 15.48 -17.54
CA ILE A 22 6.42 15.78 -16.70
C ILE A 22 6.72 16.88 -15.68
N SER A 23 5.71 17.69 -15.38
CA SER A 23 5.83 18.69 -14.31
C SER A 23 5.79 18.02 -12.92
N GLU A 24 6.28 18.72 -11.89
CA GLU A 24 6.19 18.24 -10.51
C GLU A 24 4.73 17.98 -10.07
N GLN A 25 3.80 18.79 -10.57
CA GLN A 25 2.37 18.63 -10.31
C GLN A 25 1.84 17.31 -10.90
N GLN A 26 2.20 16.98 -12.14
CA GLN A 26 1.81 15.71 -12.76
C GLN A 26 2.45 14.51 -12.04
N LEU A 27 3.71 14.65 -11.60
CA LEU A 27 4.36 13.62 -10.79
C LEU A 27 3.60 13.37 -9.48
N PHE A 28 3.15 14.44 -8.83
CA PHE A 28 2.35 14.35 -7.61
C PHE A 28 1.01 13.65 -7.86
N GLU A 29 0.32 13.98 -8.94
CA GLU A 29 -0.95 13.35 -9.33
C GLU A 29 -0.79 11.85 -9.59
N ILE A 30 0.29 11.44 -10.27
CA ILE A 30 0.60 10.02 -10.50
C ILE A 30 0.86 9.29 -9.18
N LYS A 31 1.60 9.90 -8.25
CA LYS A 31 1.83 9.32 -6.91
C LYS A 31 0.51 9.15 -6.15
N LEU A 32 -0.39 10.13 -6.24
CA LEU A 32 -1.69 10.08 -5.59
C LEU A 32 -2.57 8.98 -6.20
N LEU A 33 -2.56 8.82 -7.53
CA LEU A 33 -3.27 7.74 -8.23
C LEU A 33 -2.81 6.36 -7.74
N LEU A 34 -1.49 6.14 -7.69
CA LEU A 34 -0.91 4.89 -7.19
C LEU A 34 -1.26 4.64 -5.71
N ALA A 35 -1.17 5.67 -4.87
CA ALA A 35 -1.51 5.56 -3.45
C ALA A 35 -2.96 5.15 -3.25
N ARG A 36 -3.90 5.73 -4.01
CA ARG A 36 -5.31 5.36 -3.98
C ARG A 36 -5.54 3.92 -4.42
N TYR A 37 -4.93 3.50 -5.53
CA TYR A 37 -5.04 2.13 -6.02
C TYR A 37 -4.59 1.10 -4.98
N PHE A 38 -3.46 1.34 -4.31
CA PHE A 38 -2.97 0.43 -3.27
C PHE A 38 -3.80 0.49 -1.99
N ALA A 39 -4.35 1.65 -1.63
CA ALA A 39 -5.28 1.76 -0.51
C ALA A 39 -6.57 0.96 -0.77
N GLU A 40 -7.17 1.10 -1.95
CA GLU A 40 -8.34 0.33 -2.37
C GLU A 40 -8.05 -1.17 -2.35
N LYS A 41 -6.92 -1.61 -2.90
CA LYS A 41 -6.52 -3.02 -2.89
C LYS A 41 -6.27 -3.56 -1.48
N ALA A 42 -5.72 -2.73 -0.58
CA ALA A 42 -5.54 -3.11 0.82
C ALA A 42 -6.90 -3.25 1.53
N THR A 43 -7.83 -2.33 1.29
CA THR A 43 -9.21 -2.42 1.81
C THR A 43 -9.92 -3.66 1.27
N GLU A 44 -9.91 -3.91 -0.04
CA GLU A 44 -10.49 -5.12 -0.64
C GLU A 44 -9.90 -6.40 -0.05
N ALA A 45 -8.58 -6.42 0.18
CA ALA A 45 -7.92 -7.57 0.81
C ALA A 45 -8.34 -7.73 2.28
N MET A 46 -8.49 -6.63 3.03
CA MET A 46 -8.99 -6.66 4.40
C MET A 46 -10.43 -7.14 4.46
N ASP A 47 -11.31 -6.63 3.60
CA ASP A 47 -12.71 -7.06 3.51
C ASP A 47 -12.78 -8.57 3.22
N LYS A 48 -11.97 -9.07 2.28
CA LYS A 48 -11.90 -10.50 1.97
C LYS A 48 -11.42 -11.34 3.16
N ILE A 49 -10.40 -10.88 3.89
CA ILE A 49 -9.92 -11.56 5.10
C ILE A 49 -11.00 -11.54 6.20
N TRP A 50 -11.73 -10.42 6.30
CA TRP A 50 -12.81 -10.22 7.25
C TRP A 50 -13.94 -11.23 7.03
N ASP A 51 -14.35 -11.41 5.77
CA ASP A 51 -15.37 -12.36 5.36
C ASP A 51 -14.89 -13.83 5.47
N GLU A 52 -13.63 -14.12 5.13
CA GLU A 52 -13.09 -15.49 5.16
C GLU A 52 -12.76 -16.00 6.57
N GLN A 53 -12.51 -15.10 7.54
CA GLN A 53 -12.13 -15.45 8.91
C GLN A 53 -13.21 -15.17 9.96
N ASP A 54 -14.45 -14.85 9.55
CA ASP A 54 -15.57 -14.50 10.46
C ASP A 54 -15.17 -13.43 11.49
N LEU A 55 -14.34 -12.48 11.08
CA LEU A 55 -13.85 -11.44 12.00
C LEU A 55 -15.03 -10.56 12.40
N THR A 56 -15.17 -10.26 13.69
CA THR A 56 -16.26 -9.41 14.19
C THR A 56 -15.72 -8.06 14.64
N ALA A 57 -16.62 -7.12 14.93
CA ALA A 57 -16.25 -5.86 15.57
C ALA A 57 -15.47 -6.07 16.88
N GLU A 58 -15.65 -7.22 17.55
CA GLU A 58 -14.90 -7.58 18.76
C GLU A 58 -13.44 -7.92 18.45
N THR A 59 -13.14 -8.51 17.29
CA THR A 59 -11.75 -8.75 16.85
C THR A 59 -10.99 -7.43 16.60
N MET A 60 -11.68 -6.42 16.08
CA MET A 60 -11.11 -5.07 15.93
C MET A 60 -10.78 -4.44 17.30
N VAL A 61 -11.66 -4.64 18.29
CA VAL A 61 -11.46 -4.17 19.68
C VAL A 61 -10.29 -4.92 20.33
N GLU A 62 -10.16 -6.23 20.13
CA GLU A 62 -9.00 -7.01 20.60
C GLU A 62 -7.68 -6.52 19.99
N TRP A 63 -7.61 -6.30 18.68
CA TRP A 63 -6.40 -5.76 18.03
C TRP A 63 -6.06 -4.34 18.47
N SER A 64 -7.07 -3.50 18.70
CA SER A 64 -6.87 -2.15 19.25
C SER A 64 -6.27 -2.20 20.66
N HIS A 65 -6.63 -3.21 21.46
CA HIS A 65 -6.03 -3.43 22.78
C HIS A 65 -4.67 -4.16 22.72
N GLU A 66 -4.38 -4.87 21.63
CA GLU A 66 -3.09 -5.56 21.45
C GLU A 66 -1.93 -4.55 21.32
N HIS A 67 -2.18 -3.37 20.76
CA HIS A 67 -1.23 -2.25 20.76
C HIS A 67 -0.97 -1.68 22.18
N CYS A 68 -1.90 -1.89 23.12
CA CYS A 68 -1.74 -1.53 24.54
C CYS A 68 -0.92 -2.54 25.35
N ARG A 69 -0.32 -3.56 24.73
CA ARG A 69 0.50 -4.55 25.46
C ARG A 69 1.95 -4.10 25.68
N ILE A 70 2.41 -3.01 25.04
CA ILE A 70 3.82 -2.58 25.14
C ILE A 70 4.06 -1.38 26.06
N LYS A 71 3.12 -0.48 26.34
CA LYS A 71 3.21 0.46 27.47
C LYS A 71 1.83 0.84 28.00
N SER A 72 1.69 0.70 29.31
CA SER A 72 0.62 1.21 30.17
C SER A 72 -0.10 2.43 29.60
N CYS A 73 -1.40 2.30 29.29
CA CYS A 73 -2.28 3.47 29.33
C CYS A 73 -2.58 3.78 30.80
N SER A 74 -2.36 5.05 31.19
CA SER A 74 -2.71 5.61 32.50
C SER A 74 -4.12 6.16 32.49
#